data_AF-A0A5C3NTQ6-F1
#
_entry.id   AF-A0A5C3NTQ6-F1
#
_cell.length_a   1.000
_cell.length_b   1.000
_cell.length_c   1.000
_cell.angle_alpha   90.00
_cell.angle_beta   90.00
_cell.angle_gamma   90.00
#
_symmetry.space_group_name_H-M   'P 1'
#
loop_
_entity.id
_entity.type
_entity.pdbx_description
1 polymer ?
#
loop_
_entity_poly.entity_id
_entity_poly.type
_entity_poly.pdbx_seq_one_letter_code
_entity_poly.pdbx_strand_id
1 'polypeptide(L)'
;MSTFTQPLGKRFLMRKSSNAENAPPSASAYHKKADALVSAREASRRRRARVVSGSMPLKAKKLLLNAQRRVSKAQHAAKLPKVAIQASEPVELVNQEQSQQTATAAAPLPQPAPDAWRFPRALRRPPPPVWPMQLRRENVDACDPALVGVPMEYIMRGLEAAGDSMWHLVRNAEVDGSSLGHRTGLPDEINVIIADHTRMHAKSALPSSNPTHVLAIWDLPFAHAVYKNGTGRVDPATGRRKISLMPAHNLVLAAHCAKWFPLPKAAGGAHETRVEDQDGVPGTQLTLPVVPLAVPHPQSFMLLLQTLYTHKVSWLLDQLVPVPKPTVVFPTRETPQPRNPHYIVETGRRVAARFTPHAIVGMLGMVIGLWQNAIYLGVSDRRLWIGIDWSYDMLLTGLAMSLGRPEMVPRPAPVQWPVAAKA
;
A
#
# COMPACT_ATOMS: atom_id res chain seq x y z
N MET A 1 -37.31 56.60 -5.69
CA MET A 1 -36.65 55.34 -5.30
C MET A 1 -36.40 54.55 -6.59
N SER A 2 -35.18 54.64 -7.10
CA SER A 2 -34.82 54.26 -8.48
C SER A 2 -34.10 52.92 -8.50
N THR A 3 -34.56 52.03 -9.36
CA THR A 3 -34.03 50.70 -9.64
C THR A 3 -32.82 50.79 -10.57
N PHE A 4 -31.69 50.18 -10.17
CA PHE A 4 -30.53 49.99 -11.03
C PHE A 4 -30.37 48.51 -11.37
N THR A 5 -30.75 48.17 -12.60
CA THR A 5 -30.41 46.93 -13.31
C THR A 5 -29.08 47.11 -14.03
N GLN A 6 -28.11 46.20 -13.80
CA GLN A 6 -26.90 46.10 -14.61
C GLN A 6 -26.99 44.92 -15.60
N PRO A 7 -26.54 45.07 -16.86
CA PRO A 7 -26.52 43.99 -17.83
C PRO A 7 -25.26 43.11 -17.72
N LEU A 8 -25.47 41.79 -17.78
CA LEU A 8 -24.44 40.75 -17.85
C LEU A 8 -23.66 40.82 -19.18
N GLY A 9 -22.36 41.11 -19.09
CA GLY A 9 -21.42 41.12 -20.20
C GLY A 9 -21.07 39.71 -20.70
N LYS A 10 -21.15 39.53 -22.03
CA LYS A 10 -20.70 38.35 -22.77
C LYS A 10 -19.16 38.27 -22.76
N ARG A 11 -18.59 37.24 -22.13
CA ARG A 11 -17.16 36.93 -22.23
C ARG A 11 -16.88 36.14 -23.52
N PHE A 12 -16.16 36.77 -24.44
CA PHE A 12 -15.63 36.14 -25.64
C PHE A 12 -14.51 35.15 -25.28
N LEU A 13 -14.66 33.89 -25.72
CA LEU A 13 -13.61 32.87 -25.73
C LEU A 13 -12.61 33.16 -26.85
N MET A 14 -11.45 33.73 -26.52
CA MET A 14 -10.31 33.80 -27.43
C MET A 14 -9.69 32.40 -27.61
N ARG A 15 -9.83 31.81 -28.79
CA ARG A 15 -9.04 30.66 -29.22
C ARG A 15 -7.60 31.10 -29.47
N LYS A 16 -6.65 30.55 -28.71
CA LYS A 16 -5.22 30.60 -29.04
C LYS A 16 -4.95 29.62 -30.19
N SER A 17 -4.80 30.11 -31.41
CA SER A 17 -4.25 29.34 -32.53
C SER A 17 -2.72 29.41 -32.49
N SER A 18 -2.05 28.27 -32.39
CA SER A 18 -0.60 28.17 -32.46
C SER A 18 -0.14 28.04 -33.92
N ASN A 19 0.11 29.17 -34.57
CA ASN A 19 0.78 29.25 -35.88
C ASN A 19 2.32 29.13 -35.73
N ALA A 20 2.80 28.02 -35.18
CA ALA A 20 4.25 27.78 -35.01
C ALA A 20 4.90 27.04 -36.20
N GLU A 21 4.14 26.69 -37.24
CA GLU A 21 4.62 25.80 -38.31
C GLU A 21 5.31 26.52 -39.49
N ASN A 22 5.33 27.87 -39.52
CA ASN A 22 5.86 28.66 -40.64
C ASN A 22 7.09 29.52 -40.31
N ALA A 23 7.82 29.23 -39.23
CA ALA A 23 9.08 29.94 -38.97
C ALA A 23 10.23 29.35 -39.82
N PRO A 24 10.99 30.17 -40.57
CA PRO A 24 12.15 29.71 -41.32
C PRO A 24 13.25 29.20 -40.37
N PRO A 25 14.04 28.19 -40.78
CA PRO A 25 15.07 27.61 -39.92
C PRO A 25 16.17 28.63 -39.61
N SER A 26 16.42 28.88 -38.32
CA SER A 26 17.51 29.76 -37.88
C SER A 26 18.88 29.09 -38.08
N ALA A 27 19.86 29.86 -38.55
CA ALA A 27 21.17 29.39 -39.03
C ALA A 27 22.12 28.83 -37.93
N SER A 28 21.66 28.64 -36.69
CA SER A 28 22.50 28.24 -35.54
C SER A 28 22.46 26.73 -35.21
N ALA A 29 22.22 25.86 -36.21
CA ALA A 29 21.98 24.43 -35.98
C ALA A 29 22.94 23.50 -36.76
N TYR A 30 24.24 23.76 -36.74
CA TYR A 30 25.21 22.84 -37.34
C TYR A 30 25.63 21.66 -36.43
N HIS A 31 25.37 21.71 -35.11
CA HIS A 31 25.72 20.62 -34.19
C HIS A 31 24.59 19.62 -33.88
N LYS A 32 23.37 19.79 -34.44
CA LYS A 32 22.21 18.92 -34.15
C LYS A 32 21.88 17.87 -35.23
N LYS A 33 22.69 17.76 -36.29
CA LYS A 33 22.42 16.84 -37.40
C LYS A 33 22.57 15.36 -37.02
N ALA A 34 23.39 15.02 -36.02
CA ALA A 34 23.58 13.63 -35.58
C ALA A 34 22.33 13.08 -34.85
N ASP A 35 21.75 13.85 -33.93
CA ASP A 35 20.58 13.39 -33.15
C ASP A 35 19.29 13.33 -33.99
N ALA A 36 19.14 14.22 -34.97
CA ALA A 36 18.00 14.22 -35.88
C ALA A 36 17.98 12.97 -36.79
N LEU A 37 19.14 12.50 -37.23
CA LEU A 37 19.26 11.29 -38.05
C LEU A 37 19.00 10.01 -37.25
N VAL A 38 19.42 9.97 -35.98
CA VAL A 38 19.10 8.85 -35.07
C VAL A 38 17.61 8.80 -34.78
N SER A 39 16.98 9.95 -34.51
CA SER A 39 15.53 10.05 -34.27
C SER A 39 14.69 9.65 -35.50
N ALA A 40 15.11 10.05 -36.70
CA ALA A 40 14.42 9.65 -37.94
C ALA A 40 14.56 8.15 -38.24
N ARG A 41 15.73 7.55 -37.98
CA ARG A 41 15.95 6.10 -38.12
C ARG A 41 15.15 5.29 -37.09
N GLU A 42 15.10 5.77 -35.85
CA GLU A 42 14.30 5.21 -34.75
C GLU A 42 12.79 5.27 -35.08
N ALA A 43 12.31 6.41 -35.57
CA ALA A 43 10.92 6.60 -35.97
C ALA A 43 10.55 5.74 -37.20
N SER A 44 11.45 5.59 -38.18
CA SER A 44 11.26 4.70 -39.33
C SER A 44 11.21 3.22 -38.92
N ARG A 45 12.05 2.79 -37.95
CA ARG A 45 11.98 1.43 -37.37
C ARG A 45 10.64 1.20 -36.66
N ARG A 46 10.14 2.17 -35.91
CA ARG A 46 8.83 2.07 -35.22
C ARG A 46 7.66 2.03 -36.20
N ARG A 47 7.72 2.74 -37.33
CA ARG A 47 6.69 2.66 -38.38
C ARG A 47 6.71 1.32 -39.11
N ARG A 48 7.88 0.79 -39.48
CA ARG A 48 7.97 -0.54 -40.12
C ARG A 48 7.57 -1.68 -39.17
N ALA A 49 7.81 -1.54 -37.87
CA ALA A 49 7.37 -2.51 -36.88
C ALA A 49 5.84 -2.59 -36.70
N ARG A 50 5.08 -1.57 -37.12
CA ARG A 50 3.61 -1.57 -37.06
C ARG A 50 2.95 -2.09 -38.33
N VAL A 51 3.58 -1.90 -39.50
CA VAL A 51 2.98 -2.26 -40.81
C VAL A 51 3.15 -3.76 -41.14
N VAL A 52 4.08 -4.47 -40.49
CA VAL A 52 4.36 -5.90 -40.75
C VAL A 52 3.85 -6.84 -39.63
N SER A 53 2.98 -6.38 -38.74
CA SER A 53 2.41 -7.24 -37.69
C SER A 53 0.89 -7.17 -37.59
N GLY A 54 0.24 -7.52 -38.70
CA GLY A 54 -1.03 -8.25 -38.63
C GLY A 54 -0.73 -9.74 -38.42
N SER A 55 -1.43 -10.37 -37.48
CA SER A 55 -1.28 -11.76 -36.98
C SER A 55 -0.26 -11.96 -35.84
N MET A 56 -0.78 -11.99 -34.62
CA MET A 56 -0.11 -12.34 -33.37
C MET A 56 -0.48 -13.79 -33.00
N PRO A 57 0.47 -14.74 -33.16
CA PRO A 57 0.76 -15.66 -32.04
C PRO A 57 2.27 -15.92 -31.83
N LEU A 58 3.15 -15.51 -32.75
CA LEU A 58 4.56 -15.96 -32.76
C LEU A 58 5.50 -15.15 -31.84
N LYS A 59 5.17 -13.90 -31.50
CA LYS A 59 6.01 -13.04 -30.64
C LYS A 59 5.98 -13.45 -29.16
N ALA A 60 4.83 -13.91 -28.66
CA ALA A 60 4.70 -14.42 -27.29
C ALA A 60 5.56 -15.67 -27.06
N LYS A 61 5.56 -16.61 -28.02
CA LYS A 61 6.34 -17.86 -27.95
C LYS A 61 7.85 -17.60 -27.97
N LYS A 62 8.32 -16.62 -28.75
CA LYS A 62 9.75 -16.26 -28.82
C LYS A 62 10.24 -15.53 -27.56
N LEU A 63 9.37 -14.73 -26.93
CA LEU A 63 9.65 -14.11 -25.62
C LEU A 63 9.73 -15.17 -24.51
N LEU A 64 8.85 -16.17 -24.57
CA LEU A 64 8.76 -17.27 -23.61
C LEU A 64 10.00 -18.17 -23.62
N LEU A 65 10.51 -18.52 -24.81
CA LEU A 65 11.73 -19.31 -24.97
C LEU A 65 12.98 -18.56 -24.47
N ASN A 66 13.05 -17.24 -24.65
CA ASN A 66 14.17 -16.43 -24.15
C ASN A 66 14.15 -16.25 -22.63
N ALA A 67 12.96 -16.22 -22.00
CA ALA A 67 12.83 -16.17 -20.55
C ALA A 67 13.25 -17.50 -19.91
N GLN A 68 12.84 -18.65 -20.48
CA GLN A 68 13.22 -19.98 -19.97
C GLN A 68 14.73 -20.23 -20.02
N ARG A 69 15.44 -19.73 -21.04
CA ARG A 69 16.92 -19.82 -21.13
C ARG A 69 17.65 -19.00 -20.07
N ARG A 70 17.03 -17.97 -19.50
CA ARG A 70 17.66 -17.14 -18.44
C ARG A 70 17.52 -17.76 -17.05
N VAL A 71 16.41 -18.46 -16.79
CA VAL A 71 16.14 -19.13 -15.50
C VAL A 71 17.07 -20.34 -15.31
N SER A 72 17.24 -21.15 -16.35
CA SER A 72 18.14 -22.32 -16.32
C SER A 72 19.61 -21.96 -16.04
N LYS A 73 20.06 -20.77 -16.47
CA LYS A 73 21.42 -20.29 -16.23
C LYS A 73 21.64 -19.76 -14.80
N ALA A 74 20.58 -19.30 -14.12
CA ALA A 74 20.64 -18.81 -12.75
C ALA A 74 20.62 -19.94 -11.71
N GLN A 75 19.95 -21.06 -12.01
CA GLN A 75 19.87 -22.21 -11.10
C GLN A 75 21.19 -22.97 -10.94
N HIS A 76 22.12 -22.85 -11.88
CA HIS A 76 23.45 -23.46 -11.79
C HIS A 76 24.44 -22.67 -10.90
N ALA A 77 24.13 -21.43 -10.51
CA ALA A 77 25.07 -20.56 -9.80
C ALA A 77 24.91 -20.56 -8.26
N ALA A 78 23.93 -21.27 -7.70
CA ALA A 78 23.63 -21.24 -6.27
C ALA A 78 23.84 -22.60 -5.60
N LYS A 79 25.10 -22.97 -5.35
CA LYS A 79 25.47 -24.01 -4.39
C LYS A 79 26.72 -23.57 -3.63
N LEU A 80 26.60 -23.39 -2.30
CA LEU A 80 27.58 -23.64 -1.22
C LEU A 80 27.03 -23.09 0.13
N PRO A 81 27.56 -23.51 1.32
CA PRO A 81 26.75 -24.20 2.33
C PRO A 81 26.51 -23.46 3.66
N LYS A 82 25.67 -24.09 4.50
CA LYS A 82 25.18 -23.68 5.83
C LYS A 82 26.26 -23.64 6.92
N VAL A 83 26.09 -22.70 7.86
CA VAL A 83 26.71 -22.71 9.20
C VAL A 83 25.59 -22.60 10.25
N ALA A 84 25.68 -23.45 11.28
CA ALA A 84 24.76 -23.55 12.41
C ALA A 84 25.39 -22.92 13.66
N ILE A 85 24.58 -22.30 14.54
CA ILE A 85 24.98 -21.99 15.93
C ILE A 85 23.78 -22.21 16.87
N GLN A 86 24.10 -22.84 18.00
CA GLN A 86 23.25 -23.36 19.08
C GLN A 86 22.75 -22.31 20.08
N ALA A 87 21.78 -22.75 20.88
CA ALA A 87 21.04 -22.06 21.94
C ALA A 87 21.74 -22.07 23.31
N SER A 88 21.28 -21.20 24.21
CA SER A 88 21.49 -21.31 25.66
C SER A 88 20.31 -20.72 26.45
N GLU A 89 19.77 -21.54 27.35
CA GLU A 89 19.05 -21.21 28.61
C GLU A 89 19.92 -21.76 29.78
N PRO A 90 19.59 -21.62 31.09
CA PRO A 90 18.43 -20.98 31.76
C PRO A 90 18.79 -20.05 32.95
N VAL A 91 17.69 -19.58 33.55
CA VAL A 91 17.44 -18.73 34.72
C VAL A 91 17.87 -19.36 36.06
N GLU A 92 18.45 -18.55 36.95
CA GLU A 92 18.62 -18.86 38.39
C GLU A 92 17.71 -17.98 39.27
N LEU A 93 17.05 -18.64 40.22
CA LEU A 93 16.24 -18.06 41.29
C LEU A 93 17.12 -17.51 42.43
N VAL A 94 16.73 -16.37 43.02
CA VAL A 94 17.26 -15.94 44.33
C VAL A 94 16.13 -15.47 45.26
N ASN A 95 16.33 -15.89 46.51
CA ASN A 95 15.54 -15.90 47.74
C ASN A 95 14.72 -14.66 48.15
N GLN A 96 13.60 -14.96 48.80
CA GLN A 96 12.85 -14.08 49.69
C GLN A 96 13.46 -14.10 51.10
N GLU A 97 13.82 -12.93 51.63
CA GLU A 97 14.02 -12.72 53.06
C GLU A 97 12.85 -11.90 53.63
N GLN A 98 12.26 -12.45 54.70
CA GLN A 98 11.25 -11.80 55.52
C GLN A 98 11.91 -10.83 56.50
N SER A 99 11.48 -9.57 56.47
CA SER A 99 11.68 -8.65 57.58
C SER A 99 10.39 -7.89 57.88
N GLN A 100 9.94 -8.04 59.13
CA GLN A 100 8.82 -7.36 59.76
C GLN A 100 9.10 -5.85 59.82
N GLN A 101 8.16 -5.02 59.35
CA GLN A 101 8.18 -3.59 59.62
C GLN A 101 6.82 -3.07 60.06
N THR A 102 6.92 -2.31 61.14
CA THR A 102 5.97 -1.54 61.95
C THR A 102 5.03 -0.65 61.16
N ALA A 103 3.76 -0.66 61.54
CA ALA A 103 2.70 0.19 60.98
C ALA A 103 2.85 1.65 61.45
N THR A 104 3.37 2.50 60.57
CA THR A 104 3.19 3.95 60.63
C THR A 104 2.11 4.37 59.64
N ALA A 105 1.19 5.23 60.11
CA ALA A 105 0.04 5.74 59.37
C ALA A 105 0.43 6.24 57.97
N ALA A 106 -0.10 5.57 56.94
CA ALA A 106 0.20 5.83 55.54
C ALA A 106 -0.46 7.14 55.08
N ALA A 107 0.39 8.08 54.63
CA ALA A 107 -0.03 9.17 53.77
C ALA A 107 -0.78 8.61 52.54
N PRO A 108 -1.75 9.36 51.96
CA PRO A 108 -2.49 8.90 50.79
C PRO A 108 -1.51 8.50 49.68
N LEU A 109 -1.62 7.24 49.24
CA LEU A 109 -0.82 6.68 48.17
C LEU A 109 -0.86 7.60 46.95
N PRO A 110 0.30 7.94 46.34
CA PRO A 110 0.32 8.70 45.10
C PRO A 110 -0.54 7.96 44.07
N GLN A 111 -1.52 8.66 43.50
CA GLN A 111 -2.32 8.10 42.41
C GLN A 111 -1.37 7.52 41.35
N PRO A 112 -1.61 6.30 40.86
CA PRO A 112 -0.74 5.70 39.85
C PRO A 112 -0.64 6.67 38.68
N ALA A 113 0.59 7.07 38.35
CA ALA A 113 0.85 7.91 37.19
C ALA A 113 0.12 7.30 35.98
N PRO A 114 -0.53 8.13 35.13
CA PRO A 114 -1.30 7.62 33.99
C PRO A 114 -0.44 6.64 33.20
N ASP A 115 -1.03 5.48 32.87
CA ASP A 115 -0.36 4.34 32.23
C ASP A 115 0.62 4.83 31.15
N ALA A 116 1.92 4.74 31.47
CA ALA A 116 2.95 5.15 30.54
C ALA A 116 2.86 4.25 29.30
N TRP A 117 2.54 4.84 28.14
CA TRP A 117 2.43 4.12 26.88
C TRP A 117 3.78 3.48 26.53
N ARG A 118 3.88 2.15 26.69
CA ARG A 118 5.08 1.38 26.33
C ARG A 118 4.94 0.87 24.89
N PHE A 119 5.77 1.40 24.00
CA PHE A 119 5.86 0.91 22.63
C PHE A 119 7.03 -0.09 22.51
N PRO A 120 6.84 -1.25 21.86
CA PRO A 120 7.94 -2.16 21.59
C PRO A 120 8.96 -1.51 20.65
N ARG A 121 10.25 -1.86 20.76
CA ARG A 121 11.28 -1.30 19.87
C ARG A 121 11.05 -1.65 18.40
N ALA A 122 10.51 -2.83 18.15
CA ALA A 122 10.22 -3.36 16.83
C ALA A 122 8.89 -4.12 16.85
N LEU A 123 8.15 -4.02 15.75
CA LEU A 123 6.93 -4.79 15.56
C LEU A 123 7.30 -6.22 15.15
N ARG A 124 7.07 -7.18 16.05
CA ARG A 124 7.44 -8.58 15.81
C ARG A 124 6.60 -9.16 14.67
N ARG A 125 7.20 -9.99 13.83
CA ARG A 125 6.47 -10.82 12.87
C ARG A 125 6.19 -12.19 13.50
N PRO A 126 5.24 -12.98 12.98
CA PRO A 126 5.14 -14.38 13.36
C PRO A 126 6.49 -15.09 13.14
N PRO A 127 6.83 -16.11 13.96
CA PRO A 127 8.15 -16.72 13.94
C PRO A 127 8.43 -17.43 12.60
N PRO A 128 9.72 -17.60 12.20
CA PRO A 128 10.11 -18.20 10.92
C PRO A 128 9.42 -19.51 10.50
N PRO A 129 9.10 -20.48 11.40
CA PRO A 129 8.37 -21.68 10.98
C PRO A 129 6.96 -21.39 10.43
N VAL A 130 6.40 -20.22 10.75
CA VAL A 130 5.05 -19.80 10.34
C VAL A 130 5.11 -18.62 9.35
N TRP A 131 6.30 -18.06 9.07
CA TRP A 131 6.45 -16.82 8.31
C TRP A 131 7.66 -16.81 7.35
N PRO A 132 7.51 -16.40 6.07
CA PRO A 132 6.27 -15.99 5.42
C PRO A 132 5.31 -17.15 5.23
N MET A 133 4.02 -16.91 5.45
CA MET A 133 2.99 -17.92 5.20
C MET A 133 2.92 -18.22 3.70
N GLN A 134 2.87 -19.50 3.35
CA GLN A 134 2.70 -19.92 1.97
C GLN A 134 1.30 -19.52 1.47
N LEU A 135 1.27 -18.86 0.32
CA LEU A 135 0.01 -18.49 -0.34
C LEU A 135 -0.72 -19.76 -0.80
N ARG A 136 -2.02 -19.84 -0.48
CA ARG A 136 -2.86 -20.97 -0.89
C ARG A 136 -3.24 -20.81 -2.35
N ARG A 137 -2.77 -21.72 -3.19
CA ARG A 137 -3.01 -21.69 -4.63
C ARG A 137 -4.49 -21.76 -4.99
N GLU A 138 -5.24 -22.56 -4.25
CA GLU A 138 -6.69 -22.74 -4.38
C GLU A 138 -7.47 -21.42 -4.34
N ASN A 139 -7.03 -20.46 -3.53
CA ASN A 139 -7.68 -19.14 -3.43
C ASN A 139 -7.55 -18.33 -4.73
N VAL A 140 -6.39 -18.42 -5.39
CA VAL A 140 -6.13 -17.74 -6.65
C VAL A 140 -6.88 -18.41 -7.79
N ASP A 141 -6.87 -19.75 -7.82
CA ASP A 141 -7.58 -20.53 -8.83
C ASP A 141 -9.11 -20.37 -8.72
N ALA A 142 -9.64 -20.10 -7.51
CA ALA A 142 -11.05 -19.80 -7.30
C ALA A 142 -11.48 -18.42 -7.86
N CYS A 143 -10.52 -17.50 -8.11
CA CYS A 143 -10.84 -16.16 -8.61
C CYS A 143 -11.32 -16.17 -10.06
N ASP A 144 -10.66 -16.95 -10.93
CA ASP A 144 -10.97 -17.05 -12.35
C ASP A 144 -10.47 -18.40 -12.91
N PRO A 145 -11.30 -19.20 -13.61
CA PRO A 145 -10.87 -20.46 -14.25
C PRO A 145 -9.65 -20.32 -15.17
N ALA A 146 -9.44 -19.16 -15.81
CA ALA A 146 -8.29 -18.91 -16.68
C ALA A 146 -6.95 -18.85 -15.93
N LEU A 147 -6.97 -18.73 -14.60
CA LEU A 147 -5.77 -18.72 -13.75
C LEU A 147 -5.31 -20.11 -13.34
N VAL A 148 -6.16 -21.14 -13.49
CA VAL A 148 -5.84 -22.52 -13.12
C VAL A 148 -4.59 -22.98 -13.88
N GLY A 149 -3.58 -23.44 -13.14
CA GLY A 149 -2.30 -23.89 -13.71
C GLY A 149 -1.33 -22.79 -14.16
N VAL A 150 -1.74 -21.51 -14.16
CA VAL A 150 -0.85 -20.39 -14.51
C VAL A 150 0.17 -20.17 -13.39
N PRO A 151 1.50 -20.19 -13.62
CA PRO A 151 2.48 -20.03 -12.53
C PRO A 151 2.27 -18.77 -11.69
N MET A 152 2.39 -18.88 -10.37
CA MET A 152 2.13 -17.76 -9.43
C MET A 152 2.99 -16.53 -9.76
N GLU A 153 4.25 -16.72 -10.14
CA GLU A 153 5.14 -15.62 -10.54
C GLU A 153 4.60 -14.82 -11.73
N TYR A 154 3.93 -15.49 -12.67
CA TYR A 154 3.34 -14.83 -13.83
C TYR A 154 2.13 -13.98 -13.42
N ILE A 155 1.29 -14.51 -12.54
CA ILE A 155 0.14 -13.79 -11.96
C ILE A 155 0.63 -12.54 -11.22
N MET A 156 1.63 -12.69 -10.36
CA MET A 156 2.22 -11.59 -9.58
C MET A 156 2.81 -10.49 -10.48
N ARG A 157 3.51 -10.85 -11.58
CA ARG A 157 4.00 -9.87 -12.56
C ARG A 157 2.86 -9.17 -13.30
N GLY A 158 1.79 -9.90 -13.62
CA GLY A 158 0.58 -9.32 -14.22
C GLY A 158 -0.08 -8.30 -13.29
N LEU A 159 -0.23 -8.64 -12.01
CA LEU A 159 -0.74 -7.74 -10.98
C LEU A 159 0.16 -6.52 -10.79
N GLU A 160 1.48 -6.68 -10.77
CA GLU A 160 2.40 -5.56 -10.67
C GLU A 160 2.30 -4.59 -11.86
N ALA A 161 2.05 -5.11 -13.07
CA ALA A 161 1.85 -4.29 -14.26
C ALA A 161 0.47 -3.60 -14.31
N ALA A 162 -0.58 -4.26 -13.82
CA ALA A 162 -1.96 -3.77 -13.88
C ALA A 162 -2.42 -3.03 -12.60
N GLY A 163 -1.66 -3.13 -11.51
CA GLY A 163 -2.09 -2.76 -10.16
C GLY A 163 -2.47 -1.29 -9.99
N ASP A 164 -1.70 -0.38 -10.59
CA ASP A 164 -2.03 1.06 -10.59
C ASP A 164 -3.37 1.34 -11.28
N SER A 165 -3.64 0.64 -12.40
CA SER A 165 -4.89 0.77 -13.16
C SER A 165 -6.07 0.19 -12.39
N MET A 166 -5.90 -0.98 -11.78
CA MET A 166 -6.93 -1.62 -10.95
C MET A 166 -7.24 -0.80 -9.69
N TRP A 167 -6.22 -0.22 -9.06
CA TRP A 167 -6.41 0.70 -7.93
C TRP A 167 -7.14 1.97 -8.35
N HIS A 168 -6.83 2.52 -9.52
CA HIS A 168 -7.53 3.68 -10.06
C HIS A 168 -9.04 3.45 -10.20
N LEU A 169 -9.45 2.23 -10.55
CA LEU A 169 -10.87 1.86 -10.60
C LEU A 169 -11.45 1.79 -9.21
N VAL A 170 -10.83 1.01 -8.32
CA VAL A 170 -11.32 0.80 -6.94
C VAL A 170 -11.48 2.11 -6.17
N ARG A 171 -10.48 3.01 -6.25
CA ARG A 171 -10.47 4.25 -5.46
C ARG A 171 -11.51 5.28 -5.92
N ASN A 172 -11.92 5.20 -7.19
CA ASN A 172 -12.85 6.12 -7.84
C ASN A 172 -14.21 5.45 -8.11
N ALA A 173 -14.41 4.24 -7.59
CA ALA A 173 -15.69 3.55 -7.65
C ALA A 173 -16.56 4.05 -6.49
N GLU A 174 -17.79 4.41 -6.80
CA GLU A 174 -18.74 4.94 -5.84
C GLU A 174 -19.75 3.85 -5.48
N VAL A 175 -19.98 3.68 -4.18
CA VAL A 175 -21.02 2.75 -3.70
C VAL A 175 -22.35 3.51 -3.71
N ASP A 176 -23.32 2.99 -4.46
CA ASP A 176 -24.64 3.60 -4.56
C ASP A 176 -25.40 3.40 -3.24
N GLY A 177 -25.54 4.49 -2.47
CA GLY A 177 -26.21 4.48 -1.18
C GLY A 177 -27.68 4.09 -1.23
N SER A 178 -28.35 4.21 -2.38
CA SER A 178 -29.74 3.80 -2.52
C SER A 178 -29.92 2.28 -2.40
N SER A 179 -28.90 1.52 -2.82
CA SER A 179 -28.89 0.05 -2.76
C SER A 179 -28.72 -0.52 -1.34
N LEU A 180 -28.31 0.31 -0.36
CA LEU A 180 -28.25 -0.09 1.05
C LEU A 180 -29.63 -0.20 1.71
N GLY A 181 -30.61 0.59 1.21
CA GLY A 181 -31.97 0.67 1.75
C GLY A 181 -32.02 1.05 3.25
N HIS A 182 -33.21 0.92 3.85
CA HIS A 182 -33.42 1.07 5.29
C HIS A 182 -33.24 -0.26 6.06
N ARG A 183 -32.45 -1.18 5.52
CA ARG A 183 -32.30 -2.53 6.09
C ARG A 183 -31.54 -2.48 7.40
N THR A 184 -31.90 -3.38 8.32
CA THR A 184 -31.23 -3.57 9.61
C THR A 184 -29.92 -4.35 9.49
N GLY A 185 -29.59 -4.87 8.31
CA GLY A 185 -28.41 -5.67 8.03
C GLY A 185 -27.71 -5.29 6.73
N LEU A 186 -26.51 -5.83 6.55
CA LEU A 186 -25.71 -5.67 5.34
C LEU A 186 -26.38 -6.42 4.17
N PRO A 187 -26.53 -5.82 2.98
CA PRO A 187 -27.08 -6.52 1.84
C PRO A 187 -26.08 -7.53 1.27
N ASP A 188 -26.56 -8.58 0.61
CA ASP A 188 -25.72 -9.60 -0.03
C ASP A 188 -25.03 -9.06 -1.30
N GLU A 189 -25.67 -8.11 -1.98
CA GLU A 189 -25.18 -7.44 -3.18
C GLU A 189 -25.41 -5.94 -3.09
N ILE A 190 -24.54 -5.16 -3.71
CA ILE A 190 -24.61 -3.70 -3.71
C ILE A 190 -24.23 -3.14 -5.06
N ASN A 191 -24.85 -2.01 -5.42
CA ASN A 191 -24.54 -1.32 -6.66
C ASN A 191 -23.28 -0.47 -6.47
N VAL A 192 -22.36 -0.58 -7.42
CA VAL A 192 -21.13 0.21 -7.50
C VAL A 192 -21.08 0.91 -8.84
N ILE A 193 -20.99 2.22 -8.84
CA ILE A 193 -20.95 3.06 -10.03
C ILE A 193 -19.49 3.42 -10.31
N ILE A 194 -19.06 3.23 -11.54
CA ILE A 194 -17.74 3.64 -12.03
C ILE A 194 -17.95 4.53 -13.24
N ALA A 195 -17.52 5.79 -13.13
CA ALA A 195 -17.61 6.71 -14.26
C ALA A 195 -16.81 6.21 -15.47
N ASP A 196 -17.34 6.41 -16.67
CA ASP A 196 -16.76 5.85 -17.90
C ASP A 196 -15.36 6.41 -18.18
N HIS A 197 -15.11 7.68 -17.83
CA HIS A 197 -13.78 8.27 -17.94
C HIS A 197 -12.75 7.57 -17.05
N THR A 198 -13.13 7.21 -15.82
CA THR A 198 -12.28 6.41 -14.91
C THR A 198 -11.97 5.06 -15.52
N ARG A 199 -12.97 4.41 -16.13
CA ARG A 199 -12.83 3.13 -16.83
C ARG A 199 -11.91 3.23 -18.05
N MET A 200 -12.02 4.30 -18.83
CA MET A 200 -11.16 4.57 -19.98
C MET A 200 -9.70 4.89 -19.60
N HIS A 201 -9.50 5.58 -18.47
CA HIS A 201 -8.15 5.88 -17.96
C HIS A 201 -7.45 4.64 -17.40
N ALA A 202 -8.20 3.70 -16.84
CA ALA A 202 -7.71 2.43 -16.34
C ALA A 202 -7.47 1.40 -17.46
N LYS A 203 -6.61 1.75 -18.43
CA LYS A 203 -6.19 0.87 -19.52
C LYS A 203 -5.40 -0.33 -18.96
N SER A 204 -6.10 -1.40 -18.62
CA SER A 204 -5.49 -2.70 -18.34
C SER A 204 -5.51 -3.57 -19.59
N ALA A 205 -4.44 -4.32 -19.82
CA ALA A 205 -4.41 -5.37 -20.82
C ALA A 205 -5.16 -6.64 -20.38
N LEU A 206 -5.61 -6.70 -19.12
CA LEU A 206 -6.35 -7.82 -18.58
C LEU A 206 -7.86 -7.69 -18.91
N PRO A 207 -8.53 -8.77 -19.32
CA PRO A 207 -9.98 -8.78 -19.51
C PRO A 207 -10.68 -8.53 -18.17
N SER A 208 -11.62 -7.58 -18.15
CA SER A 208 -12.35 -7.08 -16.98
C SER A 208 -11.47 -6.63 -15.80
N SER A 209 -11.05 -5.38 -15.81
CA SER A 209 -10.37 -4.73 -14.68
C SER A 209 -11.32 -4.21 -13.61
N ASN A 210 -12.61 -4.58 -13.67
CA ASN A 210 -13.62 -4.08 -12.75
C ASN A 210 -13.48 -4.77 -11.37
N PRO A 211 -13.80 -4.06 -10.27
CA PRO A 211 -13.84 -4.68 -8.95
C PRO A 211 -14.83 -5.85 -8.95
N THR A 212 -14.48 -6.89 -8.20
CA THR A 212 -15.23 -8.17 -8.19
C THR A 212 -16.22 -8.28 -7.05
N HIS A 213 -16.01 -7.52 -5.97
CA HIS A 213 -16.83 -7.54 -4.77
C HIS A 213 -16.64 -6.23 -4.00
N VAL A 214 -17.50 -6.00 -3.00
CA VAL A 214 -17.36 -4.91 -2.03
C VAL A 214 -17.06 -5.49 -0.66
N LEU A 215 -15.93 -5.12 -0.07
CA LEU A 215 -15.60 -5.50 1.29
C LEU A 215 -16.40 -4.64 2.27
N ALA A 216 -17.16 -5.28 3.15
CA ALA A 216 -17.75 -4.64 4.32
C ALA A 216 -16.81 -4.80 5.50
N ILE A 217 -16.08 -3.73 5.83
CA ILE A 217 -14.98 -3.77 6.79
C ILE A 217 -15.42 -3.15 8.11
N TRP A 218 -15.17 -3.86 9.20
CA TRP A 218 -15.40 -3.37 10.55
C TRP A 218 -14.36 -3.93 11.53
N ASP A 219 -14.37 -3.43 12.75
CA ASP A 219 -13.35 -3.76 13.75
C ASP A 219 -13.54 -5.18 14.32
N LEU A 220 -12.45 -5.88 14.58
CA LEU A 220 -12.52 -7.15 15.29
C LEU A 220 -12.93 -6.91 16.75
N PRO A 221 -13.78 -7.78 17.34
CA PRO A 221 -14.24 -7.61 18.73
C PRO A 221 -13.12 -7.54 19.77
N PHE A 222 -11.95 -8.13 19.47
CA PHE A 222 -10.79 -8.21 20.36
C PHE A 222 -9.62 -7.34 19.89
N ALA A 223 -9.88 -6.28 19.14
CA ALA A 223 -8.83 -5.35 18.70
C ALA A 223 -8.07 -4.75 19.90
N HIS A 224 -6.79 -4.42 19.66
CA HIS A 224 -5.82 -4.10 20.70
C HIS A 224 -6.23 -2.90 21.58
N ALA A 225 -5.85 -2.92 22.87
CA ALA A 225 -6.30 -1.96 23.88
C ALA A 225 -6.00 -0.48 23.55
N VAL A 226 -4.98 -0.22 22.74
CA VAL A 226 -4.64 1.11 22.19
C VAL A 226 -5.83 1.74 21.45
N TYR A 227 -6.74 0.94 20.91
CA TYR A 227 -7.94 1.37 20.19
C TYR A 227 -9.24 1.04 20.93
N LYS A 228 -9.26 1.04 22.27
CA LYS A 228 -10.50 0.84 23.05
C LYS A 228 -11.64 1.83 22.70
N ASN A 229 -11.35 2.89 21.93
CA ASN A 229 -12.32 3.85 21.40
C ASN A 229 -12.79 3.52 19.95
N GLY A 230 -12.46 2.33 19.44
CA GLY A 230 -12.67 1.93 18.05
C GLY A 230 -14.15 1.82 17.65
N THR A 231 -14.46 2.33 16.46
CA THR A 231 -15.79 2.44 15.84
C THR A 231 -16.51 1.12 15.57
N GLY A 232 -15.93 -0.03 15.90
CA GLY A 232 -16.55 -1.34 15.71
C GLY A 232 -17.28 -1.89 16.93
N ARG A 233 -17.26 -1.19 18.07
CA ARG A 233 -18.24 -1.46 19.13
C ARG A 233 -19.64 -1.21 18.57
N VAL A 234 -20.51 -2.19 18.80
CA VAL A 234 -21.94 -2.00 18.59
C VAL A 234 -22.34 -0.86 19.50
N ASP A 235 -22.85 0.21 18.92
CA ASP A 235 -23.40 1.32 19.68
C ASP A 235 -24.54 0.76 20.55
N PRO A 236 -24.41 0.79 21.89
CA PRO A 236 -25.41 0.18 22.75
C PRO A 236 -26.77 0.87 22.65
N ALA A 237 -26.81 2.15 22.24
CA ALA A 237 -28.05 2.90 22.09
C ALA A 237 -28.82 2.49 20.83
N THR A 238 -28.12 2.25 19.72
CA THR A 238 -28.74 1.95 18.42
C THR A 238 -28.69 0.47 18.03
N GLY A 239 -27.86 -0.33 18.70
CA GLY A 239 -27.54 -1.70 18.30
C GLY A 239 -26.77 -1.78 16.97
N ARG A 240 -26.27 -0.67 16.44
CA ARG A 240 -25.63 -0.59 15.10
C ARG A 240 -24.11 -0.54 15.20
N ARG A 241 -23.44 -1.00 14.14
CA ARG A 241 -21.99 -0.95 14.00
C ARG A 241 -21.61 -0.09 12.80
N LYS A 242 -20.54 0.70 12.93
CA LYS A 242 -19.95 1.41 11.79
C LYS A 242 -19.23 0.43 10.87
N ILE A 243 -19.60 0.43 9.59
CA ILE A 243 -19.01 -0.40 8.54
C ILE A 243 -18.45 0.51 7.46
N SER A 244 -17.29 0.16 6.91
CA SER A 244 -16.72 0.82 5.73
C SER A 244 -16.88 -0.10 4.52
N LEU A 245 -17.44 0.41 3.44
CA LEU A 245 -17.63 -0.34 2.19
C LEU A 245 -16.51 0.01 1.22
N MET A 246 -15.78 -1.00 0.73
CA MET A 246 -14.63 -0.79 -0.14
C MET A 246 -14.65 -1.79 -1.31
N PRO A 247 -14.85 -1.33 -2.55
CA PRO A 247 -14.69 -2.18 -3.73
C PRO A 247 -13.31 -2.84 -3.79
N ALA A 248 -13.21 -4.08 -4.24
CA ALA A 248 -11.93 -4.79 -4.34
C ALA A 248 -11.93 -5.90 -5.41
N HIS A 249 -10.72 -6.27 -5.83
CA HIS A 249 -10.45 -7.40 -6.69
C HIS A 249 -10.03 -8.59 -5.83
N ASN A 250 -10.78 -9.69 -5.92
CA ASN A 250 -10.51 -10.92 -5.19
C ASN A 250 -9.08 -11.43 -5.47
N LEU A 251 -8.65 -11.34 -6.73
CA LEU A 251 -7.32 -11.79 -7.15
C LEU A 251 -6.18 -11.09 -6.40
N VAL A 252 -6.29 -9.79 -6.10
CA VAL A 252 -5.24 -9.05 -5.39
C VAL A 252 -5.12 -9.54 -3.95
N LEU A 253 -6.25 -9.77 -3.27
CA LEU A 253 -6.24 -10.31 -1.91
C LEU A 253 -5.76 -11.76 -1.90
N ALA A 254 -6.27 -12.62 -2.79
CA ALA A 254 -5.86 -14.01 -2.89
C ALA A 254 -4.35 -14.18 -3.20
N ALA A 255 -3.78 -13.31 -4.03
CA ALA A 255 -2.38 -13.37 -4.43
C ALA A 255 -1.40 -12.81 -3.37
N HIS A 256 -1.87 -11.96 -2.45
CA HIS A 256 -0.99 -11.31 -1.46
C HIS A 256 -1.24 -11.73 -0.01
N CYS A 257 -2.42 -12.28 0.30
CA CYS A 257 -2.85 -12.61 1.66
C CYS A 257 -2.99 -14.14 1.84
N ALA A 258 -2.07 -14.76 2.59
CA ALA A 258 -2.06 -16.21 2.78
C ALA A 258 -3.26 -16.75 3.58
N LYS A 259 -3.90 -15.90 4.40
CA LYS A 259 -5.11 -16.23 5.17
C LYS A 259 -6.40 -15.77 4.46
N TRP A 260 -6.31 -15.34 3.20
CA TRP A 260 -7.51 -15.09 2.41
C TRP A 260 -8.31 -16.38 2.21
N PHE A 261 -9.58 -16.26 1.87
CA PHE A 261 -10.48 -17.38 1.65
C PHE A 261 -11.07 -17.33 0.24
N PRO A 262 -11.44 -18.49 -0.35
CA PRO A 262 -12.17 -18.50 -1.61
C PRO A 262 -13.51 -17.80 -1.45
N LEU A 263 -13.81 -16.86 -2.34
CA LEU A 263 -15.13 -16.26 -2.41
C LEU A 263 -16.05 -17.13 -3.26
N PRO A 264 -17.35 -17.22 -2.93
CA PRO A 264 -18.33 -17.81 -3.83
C PRO A 264 -18.25 -17.14 -5.20
N LYS A 265 -18.31 -17.92 -6.28
CA LYS A 265 -18.50 -17.35 -7.61
C LYS A 265 -19.86 -16.67 -7.62
N ALA A 266 -19.91 -15.39 -7.99
CA ALA A 266 -21.19 -14.73 -8.24
C ALA A 266 -21.95 -15.57 -9.27
N ALA A 267 -23.17 -16.01 -8.92
CA ALA A 267 -23.92 -16.99 -9.69
C ALA A 267 -24.30 -16.50 -11.10
N GLY A 268 -24.28 -15.19 -11.32
CA GLY A 268 -24.15 -14.55 -12.63
C GLY A 268 -22.96 -13.60 -12.59
N GLY A 269 -22.19 -13.49 -13.66
CA GLY A 269 -21.13 -12.47 -13.76
C GLY A 269 -21.67 -11.08 -13.42
N ALA A 270 -20.80 -10.17 -12.98
CA ALA A 270 -21.20 -8.81 -12.60
C ALA A 270 -22.12 -8.21 -13.67
N HIS A 271 -23.37 -7.92 -13.30
CA HIS A 271 -24.32 -7.33 -14.21
C HIS A 271 -23.93 -5.87 -14.43
N GLU A 272 -23.53 -5.53 -15.66
CA GLU A 272 -23.16 -4.18 -16.03
C GLU A 272 -24.37 -3.46 -16.64
N THR A 273 -24.80 -2.38 -15.99
CA THR A 273 -25.84 -1.49 -16.52
C THR A 273 -25.23 -0.12 -16.77
N ARG A 274 -25.48 0.48 -17.95
CA ARG A 274 -25.08 1.87 -18.19
C ARG A 274 -25.98 2.80 -17.40
N VAL A 275 -25.39 3.76 -16.70
CA VAL A 275 -26.09 4.75 -15.89
C VAL A 275 -25.49 6.13 -16.15
N GLU A 276 -26.25 7.17 -15.87
CA GLU A 276 -25.78 8.55 -15.81
C GLU A 276 -25.88 9.00 -14.36
N ASP A 277 -24.84 9.67 -13.83
CA ASP A 277 -24.89 10.22 -12.49
C ASP A 277 -25.79 11.46 -12.40
N GLN A 278 -25.90 12.06 -11.21
CA GLN A 278 -26.73 13.25 -10.99
C GLN A 278 -26.27 14.47 -11.81
N ASP A 279 -25.00 14.48 -12.22
CA ASP A 279 -24.39 15.53 -13.03
C ASP A 279 -24.43 15.21 -14.54
N GLY A 280 -25.08 14.09 -14.92
CA GLY A 280 -25.19 13.63 -16.31
C GLY A 280 -23.90 13.01 -16.87
N VAL A 281 -22.94 12.66 -16.00
CA VAL A 281 -21.71 11.99 -16.42
C VAL A 281 -22.01 10.51 -16.65
N PRO A 282 -21.67 9.96 -17.82
CA PRO A 282 -21.89 8.55 -18.10
C PRO A 282 -21.00 7.66 -17.24
N GLY A 283 -21.58 6.57 -16.74
CA GLY A 283 -20.92 5.56 -15.95
C GLY A 283 -21.47 4.16 -16.18
N THR A 284 -20.78 3.20 -15.59
CA THR A 284 -21.23 1.82 -15.52
C THR A 284 -21.57 1.47 -14.07
N GLN A 285 -22.80 1.04 -13.83
CA GLN A 285 -23.22 0.41 -12.59
C GLN A 285 -22.91 -1.09 -12.63
N LEU A 286 -22.27 -1.57 -11.58
CA LEU A 286 -21.94 -2.97 -11.33
C LEU A 286 -22.72 -3.43 -10.10
N THR A 287 -23.48 -4.51 -10.20
CA THR A 287 -24.02 -5.19 -9.01
C THR A 287 -22.99 -6.20 -8.52
N LEU A 288 -22.42 -5.94 -7.34
CA LEU A 288 -21.31 -6.70 -6.79
C LEU A 288 -21.69 -7.35 -5.44
N PRO A 289 -21.22 -8.59 -5.17
CA PRO A 289 -21.45 -9.22 -3.88
C PRO A 289 -20.72 -8.47 -2.77
N VAL A 290 -21.34 -8.40 -1.60
CA VAL A 290 -20.75 -7.81 -0.40
C VAL A 290 -20.09 -8.91 0.44
N VAL A 291 -18.81 -8.75 0.73
CA VAL A 291 -18.01 -9.70 1.48
C VAL A 291 -17.73 -9.13 2.87
N PRO A 292 -18.30 -9.73 3.93
CA PRO A 292 -18.05 -9.28 5.28
C PRO A 292 -16.60 -9.59 5.71
N LEU A 293 -15.86 -8.58 6.20
CA LEU A 293 -14.47 -8.73 6.62
C LEU A 293 -14.18 -7.94 7.91
N ALA A 294 -14.19 -8.63 9.05
CA ALA A 294 -13.68 -8.06 10.29
C ALA A 294 -12.15 -7.98 10.26
N VAL A 295 -11.57 -6.84 10.60
CA VAL A 295 -10.12 -6.62 10.64
C VAL A 295 -9.68 -5.95 11.93
N PRO A 296 -8.43 -6.14 12.38
CA PRO A 296 -7.93 -5.54 13.62
C PRO A 296 -7.98 -4.02 13.68
N HIS A 297 -7.89 -3.34 12.53
CA HIS A 297 -7.86 -1.89 12.48
C HIS A 297 -8.44 -1.36 11.15
N PRO A 298 -9.76 -1.10 11.07
CA PRO A 298 -10.42 -0.69 9.83
C PRO A 298 -9.83 0.55 9.17
N GLN A 299 -9.44 1.55 9.96
CA GLN A 299 -8.97 2.85 9.45
C GLN A 299 -7.65 2.74 8.67
N SER A 300 -6.79 1.76 8.96
CA SER A 300 -5.54 1.54 8.21
C SER A 300 -5.69 0.53 7.07
N PHE A 301 -6.87 -0.10 6.93
CA PHE A 301 -7.09 -1.13 5.92
C PHE A 301 -6.94 -0.56 4.50
N MET A 302 -7.33 0.69 4.26
CA MET A 302 -7.14 1.32 2.94
C MET A 302 -5.68 1.47 2.55
N LEU A 303 -4.81 1.80 3.50
CA LEU A 303 -3.37 1.89 3.28
C LEU A 303 -2.80 0.52 2.90
N LEU A 304 -3.28 -0.54 3.56
CA LEU A 304 -2.93 -1.91 3.22
C LEU A 304 -3.36 -2.23 1.79
N LEU A 305 -4.65 -2.07 1.50
CA LEU A 305 -5.23 -2.44 0.22
C LEU A 305 -4.53 -1.71 -0.93
N GLN A 306 -4.37 -0.38 -0.84
CA GLN A 306 -3.66 0.39 -1.87
C GLN A 306 -2.22 -0.07 -2.08
N THR A 307 -1.51 -0.42 -1.00
CA THR A 307 -0.13 -0.92 -1.11
C THR A 307 -0.07 -2.28 -1.80
N LEU A 308 -1.06 -3.15 -1.58
CA LEU A 308 -1.17 -4.44 -2.28
C LEU A 308 -1.38 -4.27 -3.79
N TYR A 309 -2.13 -3.26 -4.22
CA TYR A 309 -2.28 -2.96 -5.65
C TYR A 309 -1.02 -2.34 -6.24
N THR A 310 -0.51 -1.29 -5.62
CA THR A 310 0.45 -0.39 -6.26
C THR A 310 1.90 -0.77 -5.98
N HIS A 311 2.14 -1.52 -4.90
CA HIS A 311 3.47 -1.85 -4.38
C HIS A 311 4.39 -0.63 -4.13
N LYS A 312 3.81 0.58 -4.02
CA LYS A 312 4.54 1.84 -3.85
C LYS A 312 4.81 2.12 -2.38
N VAL A 313 5.96 1.64 -1.90
CA VAL A 313 6.42 1.90 -0.52
C VAL A 313 6.59 3.39 -0.25
N SER A 314 7.07 4.17 -1.22
CA SER A 314 7.23 5.62 -1.06
C SER A 314 5.91 6.29 -0.71
N TRP A 315 4.84 5.96 -1.44
CA TRP A 315 3.49 6.46 -1.15
C TRP A 315 3.04 6.06 0.26
N LEU A 316 3.25 4.80 0.65
CA LEU A 316 2.88 4.33 1.98
C LEU A 316 3.62 5.10 3.09
N LEU A 317 4.92 5.32 2.92
CA LEU A 317 5.73 6.12 3.86
C LEU A 317 5.25 7.58 3.91
N ASP A 318 4.78 8.14 2.81
CA ASP A 318 4.19 9.49 2.76
C ASP A 318 2.86 9.59 3.51
N GLN A 319 2.04 8.54 3.47
CA GLN A 319 0.80 8.49 4.25
C GLN A 319 1.05 8.28 5.75
N LEU A 320 2.00 7.40 6.11
CA LEU A 320 2.25 7.05 7.52
C LEU A 320 3.13 8.09 8.24
N VAL A 321 4.01 8.79 7.51
CA VAL A 321 4.94 9.77 8.05
C VAL A 321 4.86 11.05 7.22
N PRO A 322 3.91 11.96 7.52
CA PRO A 322 3.58 13.13 6.70
C PRO A 322 4.56 14.30 6.91
N VAL A 323 5.85 14.03 6.74
CA VAL A 323 6.91 15.03 6.65
C VAL A 323 7.71 14.84 5.36
N PRO A 324 8.29 15.92 4.79
CA PRO A 324 9.23 15.81 3.69
C PRO A 324 10.39 14.89 4.08
N LYS A 325 10.56 13.81 3.32
CA LYS A 325 11.66 12.85 3.53
C LYS A 325 12.92 13.38 2.86
N PRO A 326 14.09 13.31 3.51
CA PRO A 326 15.33 13.70 2.86
C PRO A 326 15.65 12.74 1.71
N THR A 327 16.24 13.25 0.63
CA THR A 327 16.65 12.41 -0.50
C THR A 327 17.64 11.35 -0.02
N VAL A 328 17.30 10.08 -0.21
CA VAL A 328 18.22 8.96 0.07
C VAL A 328 19.20 8.88 -1.10
N VAL A 329 20.45 9.23 -0.84
CA VAL A 329 21.55 8.96 -1.77
C VAL A 329 22.12 7.61 -1.37
N PHE A 330 21.82 6.58 -2.17
CA PHE A 330 22.44 5.27 -1.99
C PHE A 330 23.95 5.37 -2.25
N PRO A 331 24.79 4.65 -1.48
CA PRO A 331 26.21 4.68 -1.70
C PRO A 331 26.53 4.17 -3.11
N THR A 332 27.25 4.98 -3.88
CA THR A 332 27.81 4.57 -5.17
C THR A 332 29.27 4.18 -4.98
N ARG A 333 29.89 3.56 -6.00
CA ARG A 333 31.32 3.25 -5.96
C ARG A 333 32.19 4.51 -5.78
N GLU A 334 31.69 5.66 -6.24
CA GLU A 334 32.33 6.98 -6.13
C GLU A 334 32.03 7.66 -4.77
N THR A 335 30.91 7.28 -4.13
CA THR A 335 30.48 7.81 -2.82
C THR A 335 30.14 6.65 -1.87
N PRO A 336 31.15 5.89 -1.41
CA PRO A 336 30.93 4.68 -0.62
C PRO A 336 30.33 4.96 0.76
N GLN A 337 30.48 6.19 1.26
CA GLN A 337 29.77 6.66 2.44
C GLN A 337 28.50 7.39 2.00
N PRO A 338 27.30 6.82 2.24
CA PRO A 338 26.08 7.54 1.94
C PRO A 338 26.08 8.84 2.74
N ARG A 339 25.79 9.98 2.10
CA ARG A 339 25.73 11.29 2.76
C ARG A 339 24.66 11.36 3.86
N ASN A 340 23.78 10.36 3.95
CA ASN A 340 22.64 10.34 4.85
C ASN A 340 22.46 8.96 5.53
N PRO A 341 23.43 8.51 6.35
CA PRO A 341 23.27 7.27 7.14
C PRO A 341 22.15 7.39 8.20
N HIS A 342 21.59 8.59 8.35
CA HIS A 342 20.61 8.98 9.35
C HIS A 342 19.23 9.29 8.76
N TYR A 343 18.82 8.69 7.64
CA TYR A 343 17.50 8.91 7.02
C TYR A 343 16.34 8.84 8.03
N ILE A 344 16.34 7.82 8.89
CA ILE A 344 15.31 7.63 9.94
C ILE A 344 15.41 8.70 11.03
N VAL A 345 16.63 9.06 11.44
CA VAL A 345 16.88 10.04 12.51
C VAL A 345 16.51 11.45 12.07
N GLU A 346 16.90 11.84 10.86
CA GLU A 346 16.55 13.13 10.27
C GLU A 346 15.04 13.24 10.03
N THR A 347 14.40 12.17 9.54
CA THR A 347 12.94 12.14 9.41
C THR A 347 12.27 12.23 10.79
N GLY A 348 12.78 11.51 11.78
CA GLY A 348 12.31 11.59 13.17
C GLY A 348 12.44 13.00 13.75
N ARG A 349 13.55 13.69 13.51
CA ARG A 349 13.75 15.10 13.89
C ARG A 349 12.69 16.01 13.27
N ARG A 350 12.40 15.83 11.98
CA ARG A 350 11.34 16.59 11.29
C ARG A 350 9.95 16.30 11.85
N VAL A 351 9.67 15.03 12.20
CA VAL A 351 8.42 14.64 12.87
C VAL A 351 8.30 15.34 14.22
N ALA A 352 9.35 15.30 15.05
CA ALA A 352 9.38 15.95 16.36
C ALA A 352 9.22 17.48 16.29
N ALA A 353 9.81 18.10 15.26
CA ALA A 353 9.70 19.54 15.04
C ALA A 353 8.31 19.98 14.56
N ARG A 354 7.56 19.10 13.87
CA ARG A 354 6.27 19.44 13.26
C ARG A 354 5.06 19.02 14.10
N PHE A 355 5.15 17.93 14.84
CA PHE A 355 4.00 17.31 15.51
C PHE A 355 4.19 17.21 17.02
N THR A 356 3.08 17.32 17.75
CA THR A 356 3.07 17.10 19.21
C THR A 356 3.26 15.61 19.52
N PRO A 357 3.77 15.25 20.72
CA PRO A 357 3.90 13.85 21.14
C PRO A 357 2.59 13.05 20.98
N HIS A 358 1.45 13.66 21.32
CA HIS A 358 0.13 13.04 21.19
C HIS A 358 -0.22 12.73 19.72
N ALA A 359 0.04 13.65 18.80
CA ALA A 359 -0.17 13.40 17.36
C ALA A 359 0.73 12.27 16.85
N ILE A 360 1.97 12.20 17.33
CA ILE A 360 2.92 11.12 16.98
C ILE A 360 2.42 9.76 17.49
N VAL A 361 1.86 9.71 18.70
CA VAL A 361 1.20 8.50 19.23
C VAL A 361 0.03 8.06 18.35
N GLY A 362 -0.79 9.00 17.86
CA GLY A 362 -1.85 8.70 16.90
C GLY A 362 -1.32 8.10 15.58
N MET A 363 -0.23 8.65 15.05
CA MET A 363 0.45 8.11 13.85
C MET A 363 1.05 6.73 14.11
N LEU A 364 1.68 6.49 15.26
CA LEU A 364 2.14 5.16 15.68
C LEU A 364 0.98 4.16 15.73
N GLY A 365 -0.18 4.60 16.23
CA GLY A 365 -1.43 3.87 16.14
C GLY A 365 -1.75 3.45 14.70
N MET A 366 -1.71 4.36 13.73
CA MET A 366 -1.97 3.97 12.33
C MET A 366 -1.02 2.88 11.82
N VAL A 367 0.28 2.96 12.16
CA VAL A 367 1.29 1.95 11.76
C VAL A 367 1.06 0.61 12.46
N ILE A 368 0.77 0.60 13.76
CA ILE A 368 0.47 -0.62 14.52
C ILE A 368 -0.77 -1.30 13.96
N GLY A 369 -1.83 -0.54 13.67
CA GLY A 369 -3.05 -1.07 13.08
C GLY A 369 -2.80 -1.69 11.70
N LEU A 370 -1.99 -1.03 10.86
CA LEU A 370 -1.57 -1.58 9.56
C LEU A 370 -0.79 -2.90 9.72
N TRP A 371 0.15 -2.94 10.66
CA TRP A 371 0.91 -4.15 11.01
C TRP A 371 -0.02 -5.29 11.47
N GLN A 372 -1.01 -5.01 12.32
CA GLN A 372 -1.99 -6.00 12.76
C GLN A 372 -2.83 -6.53 11.62
N ASN A 373 -3.35 -5.67 10.74
CA ASN A 373 -4.08 -6.09 9.54
C ASN A 373 -3.22 -7.00 8.65
N ALA A 374 -1.95 -6.65 8.46
CA ALA A 374 -1.02 -7.44 7.64
C ALA A 374 -0.75 -8.83 8.24
N ILE A 375 -0.59 -8.95 9.56
CA ILE A 375 -0.48 -10.26 10.25
C ILE A 375 -1.79 -11.04 10.16
N TYR A 376 -2.92 -10.35 10.34
CA TYR A 376 -4.24 -10.95 10.34
C TYR A 376 -4.58 -11.60 9.00
N LEU A 377 -4.25 -10.93 7.89
CA LEU A 377 -4.45 -11.48 6.53
C LEU A 377 -3.29 -12.36 6.04
N GLY A 378 -2.18 -12.41 6.76
CA GLY A 378 -0.99 -13.19 6.37
C GLY A 378 -0.31 -12.62 5.12
N VAL A 379 -0.08 -11.31 5.09
CA VAL A 379 0.44 -10.60 3.92
C VAL A 379 1.92 -10.88 3.66
N SER A 380 2.28 -11.43 2.51
CA SER A 380 3.66 -11.83 2.21
C SER A 380 4.53 -10.77 1.52
N ASP A 381 4.00 -9.57 1.22
CA ASP A 381 4.75 -8.54 0.49
C ASP A 381 5.87 -7.90 1.32
N ARG A 382 7.12 -8.23 1.00
CA ARG A 382 8.34 -7.67 1.64
C ARG A 382 8.39 -6.15 1.63
N ARG A 383 7.88 -5.50 0.58
CA ARG A 383 7.91 -4.05 0.39
C ARG A 383 7.02 -3.35 1.42
N LEU A 384 5.82 -3.88 1.63
CA LEU A 384 4.90 -3.41 2.67
C LEU A 384 5.57 -3.47 4.05
N TRP A 385 6.19 -4.60 4.39
CA TRP A 385 6.85 -4.77 5.69
C TRP A 385 8.00 -3.79 5.90
N ILE A 386 8.80 -3.52 4.86
CA ILE A 386 9.84 -2.47 4.92
C ILE A 386 9.20 -1.12 5.22
N GLY A 387 8.09 -0.78 4.55
CA GLY A 387 7.35 0.46 4.78
C GLY A 387 6.82 0.59 6.22
N ILE A 388 6.27 -0.49 6.77
CA ILE A 388 5.79 -0.57 8.16
C ILE A 388 6.96 -0.36 9.13
N ASP A 389 8.03 -1.14 8.99
CA ASP A 389 9.18 -1.11 9.90
C ASP A 389 9.85 0.27 9.90
N TRP A 390 10.05 0.86 8.72
CA TRP A 390 10.65 2.19 8.59
C TRP A 390 9.76 3.30 9.15
N SER A 391 8.45 3.26 8.87
CA SER A 391 7.52 4.26 9.41
C SER A 391 7.49 4.21 10.93
N TYR A 392 7.40 2.99 11.48
CA TYR A 392 7.39 2.77 12.93
C TYR A 392 8.65 3.34 13.59
N ASP A 393 9.80 3.05 13.01
CA ASP A 393 11.10 3.46 13.53
C ASP A 393 11.33 4.99 13.44
N MET A 394 10.86 5.63 12.36
CA MET A 394 10.87 7.09 12.22
C MET A 394 9.99 7.76 13.26
N LEU A 395 8.77 7.26 13.45
CA LEU A 395 7.81 7.82 14.40
C LEU A 395 8.24 7.61 15.85
N LEU A 396 8.78 6.44 16.21
CA LEU A 396 9.36 6.21 17.53
C LEU A 396 10.51 7.19 17.81
N THR A 397 11.36 7.43 16.82
CA THR A 397 12.46 8.41 16.95
C THR A 397 11.93 9.82 17.14
N GLY A 398 10.93 10.20 16.34
CA GLY A 398 10.29 11.51 16.48
C GLY A 398 9.62 11.66 17.85
N LEU A 399 8.97 10.62 18.36
CA LEU A 399 8.37 10.64 19.69
C LEU A 399 9.43 10.84 20.77
N ALA A 400 10.50 10.04 20.76
CA ALA A 400 11.61 10.15 21.71
C ALA A 400 12.26 11.55 21.69
N MET A 401 12.50 12.12 20.51
CA MET A 401 13.01 13.48 20.35
C MET A 401 12.02 14.53 20.86
N SER A 402 10.73 14.39 20.57
CA SER A 402 9.68 15.33 21.03
C SER A 402 9.52 15.34 22.55
N LEU A 403 9.90 14.25 23.22
CA LEU A 403 9.91 14.13 24.67
C LEU A 403 11.24 14.58 25.31
N GLY A 404 12.21 15.02 24.51
CA GLY A 404 13.56 15.37 24.99
C GLY A 404 14.38 14.17 25.46
N ARG A 405 14.02 12.96 25.01
CA ARG A 405 14.61 11.68 25.45
C ARG A 405 15.03 10.78 24.27
N PRO A 406 15.92 11.24 23.37
CA PRO A 406 16.32 10.48 22.18
C PRO A 406 16.94 9.11 22.49
N GLU A 407 17.50 8.92 23.68
CA GLU A 407 18.09 7.69 24.19
C GLU A 407 17.08 6.54 24.34
N MET A 408 15.77 6.84 24.40
CA MET A 408 14.71 5.83 24.51
C MET A 408 14.60 4.93 23.27
N VAL A 409 15.16 5.34 22.13
CA VAL A 409 15.18 4.56 20.89
C VAL A 409 16.63 4.24 20.54
N PRO A 410 17.25 3.28 21.26
CA PRO A 410 18.64 2.93 21.02
C PRO A 410 18.83 2.49 19.57
N ARG A 411 19.92 2.97 18.98
CA ARG A 411 20.34 2.65 17.61
C ARG A 411 21.49 1.67 17.68
N PRO A 412 21.51 0.64 16.83
CA PRO A 412 22.73 -0.13 16.65
C PRO A 412 23.84 0.85 16.24
N ALA A 413 25.03 0.71 16.84
CA ALA A 413 26.19 1.46 16.38
C ALA A 413 26.36 1.20 14.87
N PRO A 414 26.69 2.24 14.07
CA PRO A 414 26.92 2.04 12.65
C PRO A 414 27.99 0.96 12.48
N VAL A 415 27.65 -0.12 11.76
CA VAL A 415 28.60 -1.19 11.45
C VAL A 415 29.73 -0.54 10.67
N GLN A 416 30.92 -0.49 11.28
CA GLN A 416 32.13 -0.05 10.58
C GLN A 416 32.46 -1.13 9.55
N TRP A 417 32.09 -0.89 8.30
CA TRP A 417 32.51 -1.76 7.21
C TRP A 417 34.03 -1.67 7.11
N PRO A 418 34.76 -2.80 7.16
CA PRO A 418 36.21 -2.76 6.97
C PRO A 418 36.48 -2.10 5.63
N VAL A 419 37.14 -0.94 5.68
CA VAL A 419 37.60 -0.25 4.48
C VAL A 419 38.58 -1.21 3.83
N ALA A 420 38.23 -1.73 2.65
CA ALA A 420 39.13 -2.60 1.89
C ALA A 420 40.48 -1.89 1.80
N ALA A 421 41.51 -2.49 2.39
CA ALA A 421 42.86 -1.96 2.33
C ALA A 421 43.18 -1.72 0.85
N LYS A 422 43.59 -0.49 0.52
CA LYS A 422 44.05 -0.17 -0.84
C LYS A 422 45.24 -1.10 -1.13
N ALA A 423 45.01 -2.04 -2.04
CA ALA A 423 46.06 -2.86 -2.64
C ALA A 423 46.82 -2.04 -3.69
#